data_AF-A0A316VK29-F1
#
_entry.id   AF-A0A316VK29-F1
#
_cell.length_a   1.000
_cell.length_b   1.000
_cell.length_c   1.000
_cell.angle_alpha   90.00
_cell.angle_beta   90.00
_cell.angle_gamma   90.00
#
_symmetry.space_group_name_H-M   'P 1'
#
loop_
_entity.id
_entity.type
_entity.pdbx_description
1 polymer ?
#
loop_
_entity_poly.entity_id
_entity_poly.type
_entity_poly.pdbx_seq_one_letter_code
_entity_poly.pdbx_strand_id
1 'polypeptide(L)'
;MDFESEEYETVLYVARECYVYKIPPRSSTAGYRAAEWGDMEAFLWKGRLRIIEHGQKCSIRLEDGNSGELFALCPYDISGQSVESVLDSSRYFVLRVESEDAQASSDTTKKKRAFIGMGFQDRSESFDFNVALQDWTKRAKAAKEAKDKPQSSSSAEGDLVGTTNEPSPHIPAGPKQDYSLKEGQTFSIQIPGSHAGRKIRDQTNSGSSGLSGFGGGSLLPPPPSKRN
;
A
#
# COMPACT_ATOMS: atom_id res chain seq x y z
N MET A 1 14.19 -24.91 26.15
CA MET A 1 12.91 -24.19 26.13
C MET A 1 12.78 -23.63 24.74
N ASP A 2 12.20 -24.44 23.85
CA ASP A 2 11.89 -24.04 22.49
C ASP A 2 10.74 -23.02 22.60
N PHE A 3 11.07 -21.74 22.39
CA PHE A 3 10.07 -20.75 22.06
C PHE A 3 9.53 -21.17 20.69
N GLU A 4 8.51 -22.04 20.67
CA GLU A 4 7.58 -22.07 19.56
C GLU A 4 7.17 -20.61 19.37
N SER A 5 7.68 -20.00 18.31
CA SER A 5 7.44 -18.62 17.98
C SER A 5 5.94 -18.46 17.86
N GLU A 6 5.29 -17.99 18.93
CA GLU A 6 3.86 -17.71 19.01
C GLU A 6 3.52 -16.86 17.80
N GLU A 7 2.93 -17.50 16.79
CA GLU A 7 2.69 -16.85 15.52
C GLU A 7 1.44 -15.99 15.71
N TYR A 8 1.66 -14.71 15.99
CA TYR A 8 0.58 -13.77 16.30
C TYR A 8 -0.38 -13.63 15.12
N GLU A 9 -1.68 -13.71 15.39
CA GLU A 9 -2.75 -13.38 14.45
C GLU A 9 -3.09 -11.89 14.58
N THR A 10 -2.93 -11.13 13.50
CA THR A 10 -3.29 -9.70 13.42
C THR A 10 -4.36 -9.49 12.37
N VAL A 11 -5.42 -8.77 12.73
CA VAL A 11 -6.48 -8.38 11.79
C VAL A 11 -6.09 -7.05 11.15
N LEU A 12 -5.89 -7.04 9.83
CA LEU A 12 -5.49 -5.87 9.06
C LEU A 12 -6.68 -5.02 8.61
N TYR A 13 -7.80 -5.67 8.33
CA TYR A 13 -8.99 -5.00 7.81
C TYR A 13 -10.25 -5.83 8.10
N VAL A 14 -11.36 -5.15 8.38
CA VAL A 14 -12.68 -5.77 8.56
C VAL A 14 -13.71 -4.95 7.81
N ALA A 15 -14.34 -5.56 6.80
CA ALA A 15 -15.54 -5.00 6.18
C ALA A 15 -16.78 -5.67 6.79
N ARG A 16 -17.72 -4.84 7.27
CA ARG A 16 -18.96 -5.33 7.91
C ARG A 16 -19.84 -6.12 6.94
N GLU A 17 -19.90 -5.65 5.70
CA GLU A 17 -20.76 -6.23 4.67
C GLU A 17 -20.01 -6.34 3.34
N CYS A 18 -20.00 -7.55 2.78
CA CYS A 18 -19.52 -7.87 1.45
C CYS A 18 -20.47 -8.88 0.80
N TYR A 19 -20.46 -8.90 -0.53
CA TYR A 19 -21.34 -9.73 -1.34
C TYR A 19 -20.49 -10.65 -2.20
N VAL A 20 -20.88 -11.92 -2.28
CA VAL A 20 -20.22 -12.93 -3.12
C VAL A 20 -21.08 -13.24 -4.32
N TYR A 21 -20.45 -13.37 -5.48
CA TYR A 21 -21.08 -13.64 -6.77
C TYR A 21 -20.47 -14.87 -7.42
N LYS A 22 -21.29 -15.59 -8.19
CA LYS A 22 -20.81 -16.69 -9.01
C LYS A 22 -20.18 -16.12 -10.28
N ILE A 23 -18.91 -16.45 -10.53
CA ILE A 23 -18.22 -16.03 -11.75
C ILE A 23 -18.39 -17.11 -12.83
N PRO A 24 -18.67 -16.73 -14.08
CA PRO A 24 -18.56 -17.64 -15.22
C PRO A 24 -17.15 -18.26 -15.34
N PRO A 25 -17.02 -19.52 -15.78
CA PRO A 25 -15.72 -20.12 -16.06
C PRO A 25 -14.93 -19.27 -17.07
N ARG A 26 -13.66 -19.02 -16.77
CA ARG A 26 -12.79 -18.20 -17.62
C ARG A 26 -12.67 -18.80 -19.01
N SER A 27 -13.26 -18.14 -20.01
CA SER A 27 -13.22 -18.57 -21.42
C SER A 27 -12.08 -17.92 -22.23
N SER A 28 -11.51 -16.81 -21.73
CA SER A 28 -10.49 -16.00 -22.42
C SER A 28 -9.39 -15.51 -21.47
N THR A 29 -8.25 -15.10 -22.02
CA THR A 29 -7.21 -14.35 -21.29
C THR A 29 -7.65 -12.95 -20.89
N ALA A 30 -8.76 -12.45 -21.45
CA ALA A 30 -9.39 -11.20 -21.02
C ALA A 30 -9.65 -11.19 -19.50
N GLY A 31 -9.39 -10.05 -18.85
CA GLY A 31 -9.65 -9.87 -17.42
C GLY A 31 -11.14 -9.86 -17.11
N TYR A 32 -11.49 -10.04 -15.83
CA TYR A 32 -12.89 -10.14 -15.41
C TYR A 32 -13.63 -8.80 -15.53
N ARG A 33 -14.91 -8.88 -15.91
CA ARG A 33 -15.86 -7.77 -15.93
C ARG A 33 -17.09 -8.14 -15.09
N ALA A 34 -17.51 -7.25 -14.20
CA ALA A 34 -18.63 -7.50 -13.30
C ALA A 34 -19.95 -7.57 -14.09
N ALA A 35 -20.06 -6.84 -15.20
CA ALA A 35 -21.20 -6.92 -16.11
C ALA A 35 -21.44 -8.34 -16.66
N GLU A 36 -20.43 -9.22 -16.67
CA GLU A 36 -20.54 -10.60 -17.18
C GLU A 36 -20.99 -11.59 -16.09
N TRP A 37 -21.06 -11.17 -14.82
CA TRP A 37 -21.45 -12.06 -13.71
C TRP A 37 -22.97 -12.26 -13.63
N GLY A 38 -23.74 -11.53 -14.44
CA GLY A 38 -25.19 -11.56 -14.47
C GLY A 38 -25.79 -10.44 -13.63
N ASP A 39 -26.87 -10.76 -12.92
CA ASP A 39 -27.55 -9.80 -12.06
C ASP A 39 -26.76 -9.55 -10.77
N MET A 40 -26.32 -8.31 -10.57
CA MET A 40 -25.54 -7.88 -9.41
C MET A 40 -26.40 -7.81 -8.14
N GLU A 41 -27.72 -7.86 -8.25
CA GLU A 41 -28.65 -7.98 -7.12
C GLU A 41 -28.77 -9.43 -6.64
N ALA A 42 -28.48 -10.41 -7.51
CA ALA A 42 -28.51 -11.84 -7.21
C ALA A 42 -27.18 -12.33 -6.62
N PHE A 43 -26.79 -11.80 -5.47
CA PHE A 43 -25.62 -12.28 -4.75
C PHE A 43 -25.83 -13.72 -4.24
N LEU A 44 -24.79 -14.55 -4.31
CA LEU A 44 -24.78 -15.92 -3.80
C LEU A 44 -24.76 -15.96 -2.27
N TRP A 45 -24.03 -15.03 -1.66
CA TRP A 45 -23.83 -14.96 -0.22
C TRP A 45 -23.51 -13.53 0.21
N LYS A 46 -23.88 -13.18 1.44
CA LYS A 46 -23.58 -11.90 2.09
C LYS A 46 -23.00 -12.18 3.47
N GLY A 47 -21.97 -11.44 3.85
CA GLY A 47 -21.44 -11.50 5.21
C GLY A 47 -20.28 -10.55 5.44
N ARG A 48 -19.44 -10.87 6.43
CA ARG A 48 -18.29 -10.07 6.86
C ARG A 48 -17.02 -10.57 6.18
N LEU A 49 -16.14 -9.64 5.83
CA LEU A 49 -14.79 -9.95 5.33
C LEU A 49 -13.75 -9.53 6.36
N ARG A 50 -12.76 -10.38 6.62
CA ARG A 50 -11.59 -10.06 7.43
C ARG A 50 -10.30 -10.35 6.66
N ILE A 51 -9.36 -9.43 6.68
CA ILE A 51 -7.98 -9.67 6.25
C ILE A 51 -7.16 -9.95 7.49
N ILE A 52 -6.52 -11.12 7.52
CA ILE A 52 -5.82 -11.64 8.68
C ILE A 52 -4.39 -12.00 8.27
N GLU A 53 -3.43 -11.45 9.00
CA GLU A 53 -2.02 -11.76 8.93
C GLU A 53 -1.66 -12.73 10.07
N HIS A 54 -1.05 -13.86 9.72
CA HIS A 54 -0.51 -14.84 10.65
C HIS A 54 0.98 -15.01 10.35
N GLY A 55 1.82 -14.41 11.18
CA GLY A 55 3.27 -14.35 10.95
C GLY A 55 3.60 -13.67 9.60
N GLN A 56 4.05 -14.45 8.62
CA GLN A 56 4.38 -13.96 7.26
C GLN A 56 3.33 -14.33 6.19
N LYS A 57 2.19 -14.90 6.59
CA LYS A 57 1.11 -15.30 5.69
C LYS A 57 -0.07 -14.36 5.86
N CYS A 58 -0.70 -13.97 4.76
CA CYS A 58 -1.95 -13.23 4.80
C CYS A 58 -3.08 -14.12 4.24
N SER A 59 -4.27 -13.96 4.79
CA SER A 59 -5.47 -14.65 4.36
C SER A 59 -6.68 -13.73 4.45
N ILE A 60 -7.54 -13.81 3.45
CA ILE A 60 -8.83 -13.12 3.42
C ILE A 60 -9.89 -14.16 3.80
N ARG A 61 -10.59 -13.94 4.91
CA ARG A 61 -11.67 -14.81 5.40
C ARG A 61 -13.01 -14.15 5.13
N LEU A 62 -13.90 -14.88 4.46
CA LEU A 62 -15.30 -14.54 4.31
C LEU A 62 -16.08 -15.30 5.38
N GLU A 63 -16.73 -14.58 6.28
CA GLU A 63 -17.40 -15.13 7.46
C GLU A 63 -18.83 -14.65 7.56
N ASP A 64 -19.72 -15.46 8.11
CA ASP A 64 -21.06 -15.00 8.42
C ASP A 64 -21.02 -13.86 9.45
N GLY A 65 -21.83 -12.83 9.22
CA GLY A 65 -21.84 -11.63 10.05
C GLY A 65 -22.32 -11.89 11.49
N ASN A 66 -23.14 -12.93 11.67
CA ASN A 66 -23.78 -13.25 12.94
C ASN A 66 -23.07 -14.39 13.68
N SER A 67 -22.84 -15.53 13.00
CA SER A 67 -22.23 -16.72 13.62
C SER A 67 -20.70 -16.69 13.60
N GLY A 68 -20.08 -15.94 12.68
CA GLY A 68 -18.65 -16.01 12.42
C GLY A 68 -18.20 -17.29 11.72
N GLU A 69 -19.13 -18.09 11.19
CA GLU A 69 -18.82 -19.30 10.43
C GLU A 69 -18.07 -18.94 9.15
N LEU A 70 -16.97 -19.65 8.87
CA LEU A 70 -16.15 -19.44 7.69
C LEU A 70 -16.89 -19.95 6.45
N PHE A 71 -17.22 -19.03 5.54
CA PHE A 71 -17.79 -19.37 4.24
C PHE A 71 -16.70 -19.73 3.22
N ALA A 72 -15.63 -18.94 3.16
CA ALA A 72 -14.51 -19.21 2.27
C ALA A 72 -13.20 -18.58 2.75
N LEU A 73 -12.09 -19.26 2.44
CA LEU A 73 -10.73 -18.82 2.71
C LEU A 73 -10.00 -18.51 1.40
N CYS A 74 -9.45 -17.31 1.29
CA CYS A 74 -8.56 -16.91 0.20
C CYS A 74 -7.17 -16.63 0.77
N PRO A 75 -6.21 -17.58 0.63
CA PRO A 75 -4.83 -17.32 0.97
C PRO A 75 -4.25 -16.23 0.07
N TYR A 76 -3.64 -15.22 0.67
CA TYR A 76 -3.03 -14.09 -0.02
C TYR A 76 -1.52 -14.18 0.05
N ASP A 77 -0.89 -14.02 -1.11
CA ASP A 77 0.55 -14.12 -1.31
C ASP A 77 1.12 -12.82 -1.86
N ILE A 78 2.43 -12.65 -1.70
CA ILE A 78 3.16 -11.43 -2.13
C ILE A 78 3.09 -11.22 -3.65
N SER A 79 2.78 -12.27 -4.42
CA SER A 79 2.56 -12.15 -5.86
C SER A 79 1.33 -11.31 -6.20
N GLY A 80 0.37 -11.19 -5.27
CA GLY A 80 -0.89 -10.48 -5.47
C GLY A 80 -1.86 -11.19 -6.41
N GLN A 81 -1.53 -12.36 -6.95
CA GLN A 81 -2.35 -13.07 -7.93
C GLN A 81 -3.62 -13.72 -7.33
N SER A 82 -3.72 -13.73 -6.00
CA SER A 82 -4.87 -14.30 -5.30
C SER A 82 -6.11 -13.40 -5.36
N VAL A 83 -5.92 -12.12 -5.66
CA VAL A 83 -6.99 -11.11 -5.78
C VAL A 83 -6.82 -10.37 -7.11
N GLU A 84 -7.83 -10.42 -7.97
CA GLU A 84 -7.83 -9.71 -9.25
C GLU A 84 -8.92 -8.64 -9.24
N SER A 85 -8.55 -7.38 -9.53
CA SER A 85 -9.53 -6.30 -9.67
C SER A 85 -10.29 -6.42 -10.98
N VAL A 86 -11.59 -6.18 -10.93
CA VAL A 86 -12.44 -6.19 -12.12
C VAL A 86 -12.23 -4.93 -12.96
N LEU A 87 -12.31 -5.05 -14.29
CA LEU A 87 -11.93 -3.97 -15.23
C LEU A 87 -12.94 -2.81 -15.32
N ASP A 88 -14.23 -3.09 -15.13
CA ASP A 88 -15.33 -2.13 -15.31
C ASP A 88 -15.81 -1.52 -13.99
N SER A 89 -15.30 -1.97 -12.86
CA SER A 89 -15.70 -1.50 -11.52
C SER A 89 -14.59 -1.62 -10.51
N SER A 90 -14.40 -0.56 -9.72
CA SER A 90 -13.47 -0.58 -8.59
C SER A 90 -14.04 -1.25 -7.33
N ARG A 91 -15.35 -1.57 -7.32
CA ARG A 91 -16.03 -2.17 -6.16
C ARG A 91 -15.98 -3.70 -6.15
N TYR A 92 -15.65 -4.31 -7.28
CA TYR A 92 -15.70 -5.75 -7.47
C TYR A 92 -14.30 -6.33 -7.68
N PHE A 93 -14.10 -7.53 -7.13
CA PHE A 93 -12.85 -8.27 -7.14
C PHE A 93 -13.14 -9.75 -7.39
N VAL A 94 -12.17 -10.44 -7.94
CA VAL A 94 -12.17 -11.90 -8.04
C VAL A 94 -11.19 -12.45 -7.03
N LEU A 95 -11.68 -13.34 -6.17
CA LEU A 95 -10.85 -14.06 -5.21
C LEU A 95 -10.58 -15.48 -5.68
N ARG A 96 -9.34 -15.91 -5.48
CA ARG A 96 -8.96 -17.33 -5.51
C ARG A 96 -9.13 -17.94 -4.14
N VAL A 97 -10.24 -18.65 -3.93
CA VAL A 97 -10.53 -19.35 -2.67
C VAL A 97 -10.05 -20.80 -2.73
N GLU A 98 -9.69 -21.35 -1.57
CA GLU A 98 -9.42 -22.79 -1.38
C GLU A 98 -10.63 -23.42 -0.68
N SER A 99 -11.15 -24.52 -1.22
CA SER A 99 -12.19 -25.29 -0.51
C SER A 99 -11.57 -26.08 0.64
N GLU A 100 -12.24 -26.05 1.79
CA GLU A 100 -11.96 -26.88 2.97
C GLU A 100 -12.72 -28.23 2.93
N ASP A 101 -13.28 -28.64 1.78
CA ASP A 101 -13.96 -29.93 1.67
C ASP A 101 -12.99 -31.10 1.92
N ALA A 102 -12.89 -31.51 3.18
CA ALA A 102 -12.14 -32.66 3.67
C ALA A 102 -12.71 -34.02 3.21
N GLN A 103 -13.74 -34.02 2.36
CA GLN A 103 -14.51 -35.21 1.97
C GLN A 103 -14.52 -35.51 0.46
N ALA A 104 -13.91 -34.68 -0.39
CA ALA A 104 -13.98 -34.84 -1.85
C ALA A 104 -12.62 -35.14 -2.51
N SER A 105 -11.98 -36.25 -2.10
CA SER A 105 -11.34 -37.25 -2.97
C SER A 105 -10.21 -37.95 -2.21
N SER A 106 -10.36 -39.25 -1.95
CA SER A 106 -9.36 -40.11 -1.32
C SER A 106 -8.12 -40.36 -2.19
N ASP A 107 -7.81 -39.46 -3.11
CA ASP A 107 -6.68 -39.55 -4.02
C ASP A 107 -6.26 -38.11 -4.40
N THR A 108 -4.99 -37.78 -4.18
CA THR A 108 -4.33 -36.47 -4.40
C THR A 108 -4.62 -35.32 -3.40
N THR A 109 -3.63 -35.08 -2.55
CA THR A 109 -3.37 -33.97 -1.59
C THR A 109 -3.38 -32.54 -2.19
N LYS A 110 -4.31 -32.21 -3.09
CA LYS A 110 -4.42 -30.87 -3.70
C LYS A 110 -5.69 -30.17 -3.24
N LYS A 111 -5.53 -29.12 -2.44
CA LYS A 111 -6.62 -28.19 -2.11
C LYS A 111 -7.27 -27.70 -3.40
N LYS A 112 -8.58 -27.91 -3.53
CA LYS A 112 -9.34 -27.47 -4.70
C LYS A 112 -9.43 -25.95 -4.70
N ARG A 113 -8.96 -25.32 -5.77
CA ARG A 113 -9.03 -23.87 -5.96
C ARG A 113 -10.30 -23.52 -6.73
N ALA A 114 -11.01 -22.49 -6.30
CA ALA A 114 -12.14 -21.92 -7.00
C ALA A 114 -11.99 -20.40 -7.11
N PHE A 115 -12.63 -19.82 -8.12
CA PHE A 115 -12.70 -18.37 -8.29
C PHE A 115 -14.12 -17.91 -7.97
N ILE A 116 -14.22 -16.92 -7.08
CA ILE A 116 -15.50 -16.32 -6.70
C ILE A 116 -15.42 -14.81 -6.87
N GLY A 117 -16.56 -14.21 -7.19
CA GLY A 117 -16.70 -12.77 -7.30
C GLY A 117 -17.00 -12.21 -5.93
N MET A 118 -16.41 -11.08 -5.60
CA MET A 118 -16.66 -10.34 -4.38
C MET A 118 -16.97 -8.90 -4.75
N GLY A 119 -17.94 -8.29 -4.07
CA GLY A 119 -18.24 -6.87 -4.17
C GLY A 119 -18.45 -6.21 -2.82
N PHE A 120 -18.17 -4.92 -2.78
CA PHE A 120 -18.59 -4.03 -1.70
C PHE A 120 -19.77 -3.18 -2.14
N GLN A 121 -20.62 -2.81 -1.18
CA GLN A 121 -21.69 -1.84 -1.41
C GLN A 121 -21.11 -0.47 -1.77
N ASP A 122 -20.12 -0.01 -1.02
CA ASP A 122 -19.54 1.31 -1.18
C ASP A 122 -18.12 1.26 -1.75
N ARG A 123 -17.78 2.30 -2.51
CA ARG A 123 -16.43 2.43 -3.09
C ARG A 123 -15.36 2.69 -2.04
N SER A 124 -15.70 3.31 -0.90
CA SER A 124 -14.78 3.53 0.22
C SER A 124 -14.24 2.21 0.77
N GLU A 125 -15.12 1.25 1.07
CA GLU A 125 -14.73 -0.07 1.58
C GLU A 125 -13.82 -0.81 0.59
N SER A 126 -14.11 -0.73 -0.71
CA SER A 126 -13.25 -1.33 -1.75
C SER A 126 -11.85 -0.70 -1.82
N PHE A 127 -11.75 0.60 -1.51
CA PHE A 127 -10.49 1.31 -1.48
C PHE A 127 -9.67 0.89 -0.25
N ASP A 128 -10.28 0.88 0.94
CA ASP A 128 -9.63 0.49 2.18
C ASP A 128 -9.16 -0.98 2.14
N PHE A 129 -9.97 -1.88 1.56
CA PHE A 129 -9.60 -3.26 1.28
C PHE A 129 -8.31 -3.36 0.43
N ASN A 130 -8.23 -2.58 -0.65
CA ASN A 130 -7.07 -2.60 -1.53
C ASN A 130 -5.82 -2.00 -0.87
N VAL A 131 -6.00 -0.92 -0.09
CA VAL A 131 -4.91 -0.31 0.69
C VAL A 131 -4.37 -1.28 1.72
N ALA A 132 -5.23 -2.01 2.44
CA ALA A 132 -4.81 -2.99 3.44
C ALA A 132 -3.95 -4.12 2.83
N LEU A 133 -4.33 -4.64 1.64
CA LEU A 133 -3.54 -5.63 0.92
C LEU A 133 -2.20 -5.08 0.42
N GLN A 134 -2.19 -3.84 -0.08
CA GLN A 134 -0.98 -3.19 -0.55
C GLN A 134 0.00 -2.90 0.60
N ASP A 135 -0.50 -2.42 1.74
CA ASP A 135 0.31 -2.18 2.93
C ASP A 135 0.98 -3.48 3.41
N TRP A 136 0.19 -4.55 3.53
CA TRP A 136 0.74 -5.86 3.86
C TRP A 136 1.80 -6.32 2.85
N THR A 137 1.53 -6.18 1.55
CA THR A 137 2.47 -6.59 0.50
C THR A 137 3.80 -5.82 0.60
N LYS A 138 3.74 -4.51 0.87
CA LYS A 138 4.93 -3.68 1.06
C LYS A 138 5.73 -4.13 2.29
N ARG A 139 5.06 -4.33 3.43
CA ARG A 139 5.71 -4.84 4.67
C ARG A 139 6.30 -6.22 4.47
N ALA A 140 5.57 -7.13 3.83
CA ALA A 140 6.02 -8.50 3.60
C ALA A 140 7.23 -8.56 2.66
N LYS A 141 7.30 -7.70 1.63
CA LYS A 141 8.48 -7.55 0.76
C LYS A 141 9.70 -7.03 1.53
N ALA A 142 9.54 -5.94 2.29
CA ALA A 142 10.61 -5.39 3.11
C ALA A 142 11.15 -6.40 4.13
N ALA A 143 10.26 -7.19 4.75
CA ALA A 143 10.63 -8.24 5.69
C ALA A 143 11.39 -9.40 5.04
N LYS A 144 11.13 -9.72 3.76
CA LYS A 144 11.91 -10.72 3.00
C LYS A 144 13.30 -10.19 2.65
N GLU A 145 13.38 -8.95 2.15
CA GLU A 145 14.66 -8.31 1.80
C GLU A 145 15.58 -8.14 3.01
N ALA A 146 15.02 -7.85 4.19
CA ALA A 146 15.77 -7.75 5.44
C ALA A 146 16.35 -9.10 5.91
N LYS A 147 15.71 -10.23 5.55
CA LYS A 147 16.23 -11.58 5.85
C LYS A 147 17.32 -12.02 4.89
N ASP A 148 17.23 -11.60 3.63
CA ASP A 148 18.18 -11.98 2.57
C ASP A 148 19.47 -11.13 2.58
N LYS A 149 19.48 -9.98 3.26
CA LYS A 149 20.71 -9.22 3.53
C LYS A 149 21.40 -9.76 4.80
N PRO A 150 22.59 -10.37 4.71
CA PRO A 150 23.37 -10.67 5.90
C PRO A 150 23.81 -9.35 6.53
N GLN A 151 23.71 -9.27 7.86
CA GLN A 151 24.09 -8.11 8.65
C GLN A 151 25.46 -7.55 8.22
N SER A 152 25.46 -6.32 7.71
CA SER A 152 26.54 -5.39 7.96
C SER A 152 25.90 -4.14 8.55
N SER A 153 26.20 -3.91 9.85
CA SER A 153 26.20 -2.63 10.59
C SER A 153 25.04 -1.66 10.37
N SER A 154 24.35 -1.06 11.33
CA SER A 154 24.47 -0.85 12.77
C SER A 154 23.39 0.20 13.10
N SER A 155 22.77 0.12 14.27
CA SER A 155 22.20 1.20 15.09
C SER A 155 21.70 2.51 14.44
N ALA A 156 20.40 2.82 14.62
CA ALA A 156 19.79 4.13 14.96
C ALA A 156 18.29 4.06 14.60
N GLU A 157 17.35 4.02 15.55
CA GLU A 157 16.73 5.17 16.23
C GLU A 157 16.34 6.33 15.29
N GLY A 158 15.01 6.55 15.18
CA GLY A 158 14.32 7.82 14.92
C GLY A 158 14.62 8.58 13.63
N ASP A 159 13.68 8.58 12.67
CA ASP A 159 12.93 9.81 12.36
C ASP A 159 11.95 9.63 11.19
N LEU A 160 10.75 10.21 11.38
CA LEU A 160 9.81 10.53 10.30
C LEU A 160 10.50 11.49 9.33
N VAL A 161 10.52 11.16 8.03
CA VAL A 161 10.21 12.06 6.91
C VAL A 161 10.36 11.25 5.61
N GLY A 162 9.32 11.28 4.78
CA GLY A 162 9.33 10.65 3.48
C GLY A 162 10.41 11.25 2.59
N THR A 163 11.27 10.40 2.02
CA THR A 163 11.91 10.65 0.73
C THR A 163 12.16 9.31 0.05
N THR A 164 11.60 9.20 -1.13
CA THR A 164 11.78 8.14 -2.12
C THR A 164 13.26 7.85 -2.37
N ASN A 165 13.71 6.62 -2.08
CA ASN A 165 15.04 6.15 -2.44
C ASN A 165 14.96 5.28 -3.71
N GLU A 166 14.45 5.87 -4.80
CA GLU A 166 14.73 5.37 -6.15
C GLU A 166 16.07 5.99 -6.62
N PRO A 167 17.03 5.19 -7.10
CA PRO A 167 18.25 5.75 -7.67
C PRO A 167 17.95 6.40 -9.03
N SER A 168 18.12 7.72 -9.10
CA SER A 168 18.07 8.49 -10.35
C SER A 168 19.00 7.89 -11.42
N PRO A 169 18.57 7.75 -12.69
CA PRO A 169 19.27 6.98 -13.73
C PRO A 169 20.52 7.66 -14.32
N HIS A 170 21.07 8.69 -13.67
CA HIS A 170 22.18 9.49 -14.21
C HIS A 170 23.50 9.39 -13.41
N ILE A 171 23.60 8.47 -12.44
CA ILE A 171 24.82 8.28 -11.64
C ILE A 171 25.27 6.82 -11.81
N PRO A 172 26.46 6.56 -12.41
CA PRO A 172 27.00 5.21 -12.49
C PRO A 172 27.25 4.64 -11.09
N ALA A 173 26.88 3.38 -10.87
CA ALA A 173 27.13 2.66 -9.62
C ALA A 173 28.63 2.36 -9.45
N GLY A 174 29.37 3.36 -8.99
CA GLY A 174 30.72 3.21 -8.45
C GLY A 174 30.69 2.95 -6.93
N PRO A 175 31.77 2.38 -6.36
CA PRO A 175 31.87 2.21 -4.91
C PRO A 175 31.71 3.57 -4.22
N LYS A 176 30.79 3.63 -3.24
CA LYS A 176 30.52 4.82 -2.44
C LYS A 176 31.81 5.24 -1.74
N GLN A 177 32.43 6.33 -2.20
CA GLN A 177 33.56 6.94 -1.50
C GLN A 177 33.02 7.78 -0.36
N ASP A 178 33.48 7.52 0.86
CA ASP A 178 33.18 8.32 2.02
C ASP A 178 33.95 9.65 1.94
N TYR A 179 33.23 10.72 1.64
CA TYR A 179 33.76 12.10 1.65
C TYR A 179 33.54 12.79 3.00
N SER A 180 33.29 12.02 4.08
CA SER A 180 33.21 12.56 5.43
C SER A 180 34.58 13.10 5.86
N LEU A 181 34.63 14.38 6.19
CA LEU A 181 35.82 15.03 6.73
C LEU A 181 36.11 14.43 8.11
N LYS A 182 37.37 14.09 8.35
CA LYS A 182 37.81 13.72 9.69
C LYS A 182 37.80 14.97 10.58
N GLU A 183 37.52 14.80 11.86
CA GLU A 183 37.44 15.90 12.82
C GLU A 183 38.70 16.79 12.72
N GLY A 184 38.51 18.08 12.42
CA GLY A 184 39.59 19.05 12.23
C GLY A 184 39.98 19.35 10.77
N GLN A 185 39.48 18.61 9.77
CA GLN A 185 39.72 18.90 8.36
C GLN A 185 38.72 19.95 7.84
N THR A 186 39.20 21.14 7.46
CA THR A 186 38.37 22.20 6.86
C THR A 186 38.66 22.27 5.36
N PHE A 187 37.63 22.26 4.52
CA PHE A 187 37.78 22.41 3.07
C PHE A 187 37.29 23.80 2.65
N SER A 188 38.10 24.49 1.85
CA SER A 188 37.74 25.79 1.28
C SER A 188 37.04 25.57 -0.05
N ILE A 189 35.72 25.80 -0.09
CA ILE A 189 34.96 25.77 -1.33
C ILE A 189 35.08 27.16 -1.99
N GLN A 190 35.80 27.23 -3.10
CA GLN A 190 35.75 28.38 -3.99
C GLN A 190 34.45 28.31 -4.79
N ILE A 191 33.39 29.01 -4.36
CA ILE A 191 32.13 29.11 -5.12
C ILE A 191 32.27 30.27 -6.13
N PRO A 192 32.34 30.01 -7.45
CA PRO A 192 32.34 31.08 -8.43
C PRO A 192 30.94 31.71 -8.48
N GLY A 193 30.82 33.00 -8.13
CA GLY A 193 29.59 33.79 -8.36
C GLY A 193 28.92 34.43 -7.14
N SER A 194 29.42 34.25 -5.91
CA SER A 194 28.81 34.87 -4.72
C SER A 194 29.37 36.27 -4.44
N HIS A 195 29.08 37.22 -5.32
CA HIS A 195 29.19 38.65 -5.04
C HIS A 195 27.81 39.20 -4.68
N ALA A 196 27.41 39.08 -3.41
CA ALA A 196 26.48 40.02 -2.77
C ALA A 196 26.36 39.66 -1.29
N GLY A 197 27.11 40.39 -0.45
CA GLY A 197 27.07 40.22 0.99
C GLY A 197 25.67 40.43 1.56
N ARG A 198 25.28 39.59 2.52
CA ARG A 198 24.32 39.94 3.55
C ARG A 198 24.70 39.20 4.83
N LYS A 199 25.25 39.98 5.77
CA LYS A 199 25.55 39.54 7.13
C LYS A 199 24.22 39.23 7.83
N ILE A 200 24.01 38.02 8.28
CA ILE A 200 22.89 37.67 9.16
C ILE A 200 23.25 38.20 10.54
N ARG A 201 22.56 39.27 10.96
CA ARG A 201 22.65 39.85 12.29
C ARG A 201 21.49 39.30 13.10
N ASP A 202 21.82 38.55 14.12
CA ASP A 202 20.89 38.09 15.14
C ASP A 202 20.44 39.29 15.97
N GLN A 203 19.13 39.46 16.14
CA GLN A 203 18.56 40.50 17.01
C GLN A 203 17.28 39.98 17.67
N THR A 204 17.45 39.55 18.90
CA THR A 204 16.42 39.51 19.93
C THR A 204 16.03 40.94 20.31
N ASN A 205 14.76 41.32 20.22
CA ASN A 205 14.06 41.96 21.34
C ASN A 205 12.55 42.14 21.12
N SER A 206 11.88 42.13 22.27
CA SER A 206 10.51 42.51 22.60
C SER A 206 9.95 43.80 21.98
N GLY A 207 8.62 43.86 21.90
CA GLY A 207 7.89 45.06 22.36
C GLY A 207 6.97 45.75 21.36
N SER A 208 5.67 45.67 21.69
CA SER A 208 4.65 46.72 21.60
C SER A 208 4.27 47.40 20.27
N SER A 209 2.95 47.39 20.06
CA SER A 209 2.10 48.51 19.62
C SER A 209 2.14 49.02 18.18
N GLY A 210 0.95 49.22 17.61
CA GLY A 210 0.70 50.35 16.71
C GLY A 210 0.20 50.02 15.31
N LEU A 211 -1.13 50.02 15.15
CA LEU A 211 -1.92 50.76 14.15
C LEU A 211 -1.39 50.97 12.70
N SER A 212 -2.28 50.59 11.77
CA SER A 212 -2.76 51.37 10.59
C SER A 212 -1.90 51.50 9.32
N GLY A 213 -2.58 51.37 8.16
CA GLY A 213 -2.15 51.85 6.83
C GLY A 213 -2.03 50.74 5.78
N PHE A 214 -3.06 50.44 4.98
CA PHE A 214 -3.26 50.95 3.60
C PHE A 214 -2.01 50.89 2.68
N GLY A 215 -2.07 50.05 1.63
CA GLY A 215 -1.37 50.33 0.35
C GLY A 215 -0.69 49.14 -0.35
N GLY A 216 -1.12 48.86 -1.59
CA GLY A 216 -0.37 48.11 -2.62
C GLY A 216 -0.74 46.62 -2.70
N GLY A 217 -1.55 46.12 -3.62
CA GLY A 217 -1.68 46.49 -5.03
C GLY A 217 -0.71 45.67 -5.87
N SER A 218 -1.15 44.50 -6.37
CA SER A 218 -0.58 43.80 -7.54
C SER A 218 -1.60 42.76 -8.03
N LEU A 219 -2.50 43.24 -8.89
CA LEU A 219 -3.43 42.46 -9.68
C LEU A 219 -2.65 41.79 -10.84
N LEU A 220 -2.90 40.50 -11.07
CA LEU A 220 -2.32 39.74 -12.18
C LEU A 220 -2.93 40.19 -13.51
N PRO A 221 -2.14 40.35 -14.59
CA PRO A 221 -2.67 40.71 -15.91
C PRO A 221 -3.41 39.54 -16.58
N PRO A 222 -4.52 39.78 -17.31
CA PRO A 222 -5.25 38.74 -18.02
C PRO A 222 -4.58 38.33 -19.35
N PRO A 223 -4.81 37.09 -19.81
CA PRO A 223 -4.15 36.49 -20.96
C PRO A 223 -4.65 37.02 -22.33
N PRO A 224 -3.78 37.09 -23.35
CA PRO A 224 -4.15 37.57 -24.69
C PRO A 224 -4.98 36.57 -25.49
N SER A 225 -6.05 37.06 -26.14
CA SER A 225 -6.88 36.29 -27.08
C SER A 225 -6.26 36.20 -28.47
N LYS A 226 -6.28 34.99 -29.06
CA LYS A 226 -5.88 34.70 -30.45
C LYS A 226 -6.84 35.37 -31.44
N ARG A 227 -6.32 35.78 -32.61
CA ARG A 227 -7.13 36.12 -33.79
C ARG A 227 -6.47 35.49 -35.03
N ASN A 228 -7.28 34.66 -35.71
CA ASN A 228 -7.15 34.01 -37.02
C ASN A 228 -5.99 33.05 -37.25
#